data_AF-A0A832J370-F1
#
_entry.id   AF-A0A832J370-F1
#
_cell.length_a   1.000
_cell.length_b   1.000
_cell.length_c   1.000
_cell.angle_alpha   90.00
_cell.angle_beta   90.00
_cell.angle_gamma   90.00
#
_symmetry.space_group_name_H-M   'P 1'
#
loop_
_entity.id
_entity.type
_entity.pdbx_description
1 polymer ?
#
loop_
_entity_poly.entity_id
_entity_poly.type
_entity_poly.pdbx_seq_one_letter_code
_entity_poly.pdbx_strand_id
1 'polypeptide(L)'
;MLSGTLIFVFATYALMVCAFLLAKQRLIHMSVMVSVMLIDIGFPVYLVMTKDWYRRLIEQEEILSFMIWMHFILVLVLYALYFLQVQSALKLMRGDESVRAEHRNQGKGVLIARGLVILSAAMLIEPVDQV
;
A
#
# COMPACT_ATOMS: atom_id res chain seq x y z
N MET A 1 10.44 -9.74 -18.08
CA MET A 1 11.20 -8.79 -17.24
C MET A 1 10.25 -8.21 -16.22
N LEU A 2 10.63 -8.04 -14.94
CA LEU A 2 9.76 -7.35 -13.97
C LEU A 2 9.53 -5.91 -14.44
N SER A 3 8.26 -5.49 -14.54
CA SER A 3 7.91 -4.10 -14.85
C SER A 3 8.57 -3.15 -13.84
N GLY A 4 9.10 -2.01 -14.30
CA GLY A 4 9.73 -1.01 -13.41
C GLY A 4 8.82 -0.57 -12.27
N THR A 5 7.51 -0.57 -12.51
CA THR A 5 6.47 -0.33 -11.50
C THR A 5 6.52 -1.34 -10.35
N LEU A 6 6.68 -2.63 -10.64
CA LEU A 6 6.77 -3.65 -9.59
C LEU A 6 8.04 -3.47 -8.76
N ILE A 7 9.19 -3.24 -9.41
CA ILE A 7 10.46 -3.02 -8.72
C ILE A 7 10.35 -1.83 -7.77
N PHE A 8 9.76 -0.73 -8.23
CA PHE A 8 9.52 0.45 -7.42
C PHE A 8 8.66 0.13 -6.19
N VAL A 9 7.53 -0.55 -6.37
CA VAL A 9 6.63 -0.87 -5.26
C VAL A 9 7.29 -1.84 -4.27
N PHE A 10 8.04 -2.85 -4.73
CA PHE A 10 8.83 -3.72 -3.85
C PHE A 10 9.92 -2.95 -3.09
N ALA A 11 10.59 -1.99 -3.73
CA ALA A 11 11.58 -1.15 -3.06
C ALA A 11 10.95 -0.29 -1.96
N THR A 12 9.78 0.31 -2.20
CA THR A 12 9.06 1.06 -1.15
C THR A 12 8.59 0.16 0.00
N TYR A 13 8.23 -1.09 -0.29
CA TYR A 13 7.90 -2.08 0.73
C TYR A 13 9.10 -2.41 1.61
N ALA A 14 10.25 -2.71 1.00
CA ALA A 14 11.49 -2.97 1.72
C ALA A 14 11.89 -1.77 2.59
N LEU A 15 11.78 -0.55 2.05
CA LEU A 15 12.01 0.68 2.80
C LEU A 15 11.09 0.81 4.03
N MET A 16 9.81 0.45 3.89
CA MET A 16 8.86 0.45 5.01
C MET A 16 9.22 -0.59 6.08
N VAL A 17 9.63 -1.79 5.67
CA VAL A 17 10.13 -2.82 6.60
C VAL A 17 11.36 -2.32 7.36
N CYS A 18 12.33 -1.72 6.67
CA CYS A 18 13.49 -1.11 7.32
C CYS A 18 13.09 -0.02 8.32
N ALA A 19 12.15 0.86 7.95
CA ALA A 19 11.64 1.90 8.84
C ALA A 19 10.90 1.33 10.07
N PHE A 20 10.22 0.19 9.93
CA PHE A 20 9.59 -0.51 11.05
C PHE A 20 10.62 -1.09 12.03
N LEU A 21 11.72 -1.67 11.53
CA LEU A 21 12.80 -2.20 12.36
C LEU A 21 13.60 -1.09 13.06
N LEU A 22 13.77 0.06 12.39
CA LEU A 22 14.51 1.23 12.88
C LEU A 22 13.60 2.27 13.56
N ALA A 23 12.41 1.88 14.01
CA ALA A 23 11.38 2.79 14.55
C ALA A 23 11.81 3.65 15.76
N LYS A 24 12.96 3.37 16.38
CA LYS A 24 13.56 4.23 17.40
C LYS A 24 13.90 5.63 16.86
N GLN A 25 14.29 5.72 15.58
CA GLN A 25 14.60 7.00 14.93
C GLN A 25 13.32 7.63 14.39
N ARG A 26 12.58 8.33 15.27
CA ARG A 26 11.22 8.83 15.00
C ARG A 26 11.13 9.67 13.72
N LEU A 27 12.07 10.58 13.48
CA LEU A 27 12.05 11.44 12.28
C LEU A 27 12.12 10.62 11.00
N ILE A 28 13.09 9.70 10.90
CA ILE A 28 13.24 8.83 9.72
C ILE A 28 12.00 7.95 9.54
N HIS A 29 11.53 7.31 10.62
CA HIS A 29 10.35 6.46 10.58
C HIS A 29 9.12 7.22 10.06
N MET A 30 8.82 8.38 10.65
CA MET A 30 7.67 9.20 10.25
C MET A 30 7.79 9.68 8.80
N SER A 31 8.96 10.18 8.39
CA SER A 31 9.18 10.64 7.01
C SER A 31 8.98 9.52 5.99
N VAL A 32 9.49 8.31 6.26
CA VAL A 32 9.28 7.15 5.39
C VAL A 32 7.80 6.77 5.33
N MET A 33 7.13 6.63 6.49
CA MET A 33 5.72 6.23 6.53
C MET A 33 4.84 7.22 5.78
N VAL A 34 5.02 8.53 5.99
CA VAL A 34 4.25 9.58 5.30
C VAL A 34 4.50 9.53 3.79
N SER A 35 5.76 9.46 3.37
CA SER A 35 6.10 9.42 1.94
C SER A 35 5.46 8.21 1.25
N VAL A 36 5.52 7.05 1.89
CA VAL A 36 4.99 5.82 1.31
C VAL A 36 3.45 5.80 1.32
N MET A 37 2.80 6.33 2.36
CA MET A 37 1.34 6.52 2.37
C MET A 37 0.89 7.43 1.22
N LEU A 38 1.62 8.53 0.96
CA LEU A 38 1.31 9.43 -0.17
C LEU A 38 1.49 8.73 -1.52
N ILE A 39 2.54 7.91 -1.66
CA ILE A 39 2.73 7.08 -2.86
C ILE A 39 1.53 6.16 -3.08
N ASP A 40 1.05 5.48 -2.04
CA ASP A 40 -0.08 4.56 -2.15
C ASP A 40 -1.40 5.24 -2.49
N ILE A 41 -1.60 6.47 -1.99
CA ILE A 41 -2.79 7.26 -2.32
C ILE A 41 -2.68 7.78 -3.76
N GLY A 42 -1.47 8.16 -4.20
CA GLY A 42 -1.22 8.63 -5.57
C GLY A 42 -1.23 7.52 -6.61
N PHE A 43 -0.91 6.28 -6.24
CA PHE A 43 -0.75 5.17 -7.18
C PHE A 43 -2.04 4.84 -7.97
N PRO A 44 -3.23 4.76 -7.34
CA PRO A 44 -4.48 4.57 -8.08
C PRO A 44 -4.73 5.69 -9.09
N VAL A 45 -4.44 6.95 -8.73
CA VAL A 45 -4.59 8.10 -9.66
C VAL A 45 -3.65 7.94 -10.84
N TYR A 46 -2.37 7.63 -10.58
CA TYR A 46 -1.39 7.35 -11.62
C TYR A 46 -1.86 6.23 -12.57
N LEU A 47 -2.38 5.12 -12.02
CA LEU A 47 -2.83 4.01 -12.83
C LEU A 47 -4.08 4.35 -13.65
N VAL A 48 -5.04 5.09 -13.09
CA VAL A 48 -6.22 5.59 -13.82
C VAL A 48 -5.80 6.45 -15.02
N MET A 49 -4.76 7.26 -14.87
CA MET A 49 -4.27 8.13 -15.94
C MET A 49 -3.42 7.42 -17.00
N THR A 50 -2.85 6.24 -16.70
CA THR A 50 -1.86 5.59 -17.57
C THR A 50 -2.30 4.26 -18.16
N LYS A 51 -3.45 3.72 -17.75
CA LYS A 51 -3.97 2.42 -18.22
C LYS A 51 -5.37 2.56 -18.80
N ASP A 52 -5.66 1.73 -19.80
CA ASP A 52 -6.97 1.66 -20.44
C ASP A 52 -7.92 0.78 -19.62
N TRP A 53 -8.46 1.37 -18.56
CA TRP A 53 -9.38 0.68 -17.67
C TRP A 53 -10.72 0.37 -18.32
N TYR A 54 -11.13 1.13 -19.34
CA TYR A 54 -12.39 0.86 -20.03
C TYR A 54 -12.30 -0.48 -20.77
N ARG A 55 -11.25 -0.65 -21.58
CA ARG A 55 -10.98 -1.92 -22.26
C ARG A 55 -10.88 -3.08 -21.26
N ARG A 56 -10.10 -2.89 -20.20
CA ARG A 56 -9.85 -3.95 -19.23
C ARG A 56 -11.08 -4.33 -18.40
N LEU A 57 -11.76 -3.35 -17.83
CA LEU A 57 -12.86 -3.63 -16.90
C LEU A 57 -14.17 -3.95 -17.63
N ILE A 58 -14.41 -3.33 -18.79
CA ILE A 58 -15.68 -3.42 -19.52
C ILE A 58 -15.57 -4.37 -20.71
N GLU A 59 -14.65 -4.14 -21.65
CA GLU A 59 -14.56 -4.96 -22.88
C GLU A 59 -14.07 -6.39 -22.59
N GLN A 60 -13.15 -6.55 -21.64
CA GLN A 60 -12.67 -7.86 -21.18
C GLN A 60 -13.47 -8.40 -19.98
N GLU A 61 -14.51 -7.68 -19.56
CA GLU A 61 -15.41 -8.05 -18.44
C GLU A 61 -14.68 -8.33 -17.12
N GLU A 62 -13.44 -7.87 -16.95
CA GLU A 62 -12.66 -8.17 -15.74
C GLU A 62 -13.25 -7.51 -14.49
N ILE A 63 -14.17 -6.54 -14.62
CA ILE A 63 -14.86 -5.95 -13.47
C ILE A 63 -15.61 -6.98 -12.61
N LEU A 64 -16.01 -8.13 -13.16
CA LEU A 64 -16.65 -9.20 -12.41
C LEU A 64 -15.64 -10.19 -11.80
N SER A 65 -14.35 -10.01 -12.06
CA SER A 65 -13.29 -10.88 -11.59
C SER A 65 -13.12 -10.77 -10.07
N PHE A 66 -13.10 -11.94 -9.42
CA PHE A 66 -12.78 -12.05 -8.00
C PHE A 66 -11.45 -11.38 -7.64
N MET A 67 -10.43 -11.50 -8.49
CA MET A 67 -9.09 -10.97 -8.20
C MET A 67 -9.07 -9.44 -8.14
N ILE A 68 -9.83 -8.77 -9.02
CA ILE A 68 -9.94 -7.30 -9.02
C ILE A 68 -10.64 -6.80 -7.76
N TRP A 69 -11.77 -7.42 -7.39
CA TRP A 69 -12.49 -7.04 -6.17
C TRP A 69 -11.69 -7.32 -4.91
N MET A 70 -10.98 -8.45 -4.86
CA MET A 70 -10.11 -8.79 -3.74
C MET A 70 -8.98 -7.75 -3.62
N HIS A 71 -8.31 -7.41 -4.71
CA HIS A 71 -7.28 -6.35 -4.71
C HIS A 71 -7.85 -5.00 -4.27
N PHE A 72 -9.00 -4.60 -4.81
CA PHE A 72 -9.67 -3.35 -4.47
C PHE A 72 -10.00 -3.27 -2.97
N ILE A 73 -10.58 -4.33 -2.40
CA ILE A 73 -10.90 -4.41 -0.96
C ILE A 73 -9.61 -4.36 -0.13
N LEU A 74 -8.53 -5.04 -0.54
CA LEU A 74 -7.24 -4.96 0.17
C LEU A 74 -6.69 -3.53 0.21
N VAL A 75 -6.82 -2.77 -0.87
CA VAL A 75 -6.42 -1.35 -0.89
C VAL A 75 -7.27 -0.53 0.09
N LEU A 76 -8.58 -0.75 0.14
CA LEU A 76 -9.45 -0.08 1.12
C LEU A 76 -9.07 -0.43 2.57
N VAL A 77 -8.79 -1.70 2.84
CA VAL A 77 -8.31 -2.15 4.17
C VAL A 77 -6.99 -1.47 4.52
N LEU A 78 -6.06 -1.37 3.58
CA LEU A 78 -4.79 -0.68 3.78
C LEU A 78 -5.01 0.80 4.15
N TYR A 79 -5.94 1.49 3.49
CA TYR A 79 -6.27 2.88 3.80
C TYR A 79 -6.93 3.03 5.18
N ALA A 80 -7.84 2.12 5.55
CA ALA A 80 -8.42 2.11 6.88
C ALA A 80 -7.34 1.91 7.96
N LEU A 81 -6.38 1.01 7.74
CA LEU A 81 -5.26 0.79 8.65
C LEU A 81 -4.34 2.00 8.74
N TYR A 82 -4.06 2.70 7.63
CA TYR A 82 -3.33 3.96 7.66
C TYR A 82 -4.05 5.01 8.50
N PHE A 83 -5.36 5.17 8.34
CA PHE A 83 -6.14 6.11 9.14
C PHE A 83 -6.03 5.82 10.64
N LEU A 84 -6.18 4.54 11.05
CA LEU A 84 -6.02 4.13 12.44
C LEU A 84 -4.59 4.38 12.96
N GLN A 85 -3.58 4.04 12.15
CA GLN A 85 -2.17 4.23 12.49
C GLN A 85 -1.81 5.71 12.66
N VAL A 86 -2.37 6.60 11.82
CA VAL A 86 -2.17 8.06 11.94
C VAL A 86 -2.82 8.58 13.22
N GLN A 87 -4.05 8.14 13.55
CA GLN A 87 -4.69 8.55 14.80
C GLN A 87 -3.90 8.13 16.03
N SER A 88 -3.39 6.89 16.08
CA SER A 88 -2.56 6.43 17.20
C SER A 88 -1.21 7.14 17.24
N ALA A 89 -0.61 7.47 16.08
CA ALA A 89 0.61 8.28 16.00
C ALA A 89 0.42 9.68 16.57
N LEU A 90 -0.69 10.35 16.24
CA LEU A 90 -1.00 11.69 16.77
C LEU A 90 -1.17 11.68 18.29
N LYS A 91 -1.77 10.62 18.86
CA LYS A 91 -1.85 10.43 20.32
C LYS A 91 -0.47 10.23 20.95
N LEU A 92 0.39 9.40 20.35
CA LEU A 92 1.77 9.22 20.80
C LEU A 92 2.59 10.52 20.76
N MET A 93 2.39 11.35 19.73
CA MET A 93 3.04 12.66 19.63
C MET A 93 2.61 13.63 20.73
N ARG A 94 1.40 13.46 21.27
CA ARG A 94 0.90 14.21 22.43
C ARG A 94 1.36 13.63 23.78
N GLY A 95 2.18 12.58 23.76
CA GLY A 95 2.73 11.95 24.96
C GLY A 95 1.87 10.84 25.57
N ASP A 96 0.78 10.42 24.91
CA ASP A 96 -0.03 9.29 25.37
C ASP A 96 0.66 7.96 25.04
N GLU A 97 1.45 7.46 25.99
CA GLU A 97 2.20 6.22 25.85
C GLU A 97 1.33 4.94 25.87
N SER A 98 0.07 5.04 26.32
CA SER A 98 -0.84 3.88 26.43
C SER A 98 -1.14 3.24 25.07
N VAL A 99 -1.11 4.03 24.00
CA VAL A 99 -1.40 3.58 22.63
C VAL A 99 -0.18 3.00 21.90
N ARG A 100 1.02 2.93 22.52
CA ARG A 100 2.26 2.49 21.85
C ARG A 100 2.18 1.06 21.34
N ALA A 101 1.65 0.14 22.15
CA ALA A 101 1.51 -1.26 21.76
C ALA A 101 0.52 -1.42 20.59
N GLU A 102 -0.59 -0.69 20.67
CA GLU A 102 -1.62 -0.66 19.63
C GLU A 102 -1.08 -0.10 18.31
N HIS A 103 -0.40 1.05 18.35
CA HIS A 103 0.26 1.63 17.18
C HIS A 103 1.25 0.65 16.51
N ARG A 104 2.02 -0.09 17.32
CA ARG A 104 2.95 -1.09 16.80
C ARG A 104 2.23 -2.27 16.13
N ASN A 105 1.10 -2.72 16.69
CA ASN A 105 0.29 -3.78 16.10
C ASN A 105 -0.38 -3.33 14.80
N GLN A 106 -0.88 -2.10 14.76
CA GLN A 106 -1.39 -1.47 13.54
C GLN A 106 -0.30 -1.41 12.46
N GLY A 107 0.93 -1.04 12.82
CA GLY A 107 2.08 -1.07 11.91
C GLY A 107 2.36 -2.46 11.31
N LYS A 108 2.22 -3.54 12.09
CA LYS A 108 2.31 -4.92 11.55
C LYS A 108 1.16 -5.20 10.58
N GLY A 109 -0.06 -4.81 10.93
CA GLY A 109 -1.23 -4.95 10.06
C GLY A 109 -1.02 -4.25 8.72
N VAL A 110 -0.49 -3.03 8.73
CA VAL A 110 -0.12 -2.28 7.53
C VAL A 110 0.91 -3.01 6.68
N LEU A 111 1.99 -3.54 7.28
CA LEU A 111 3.01 -4.29 6.53
C LEU A 111 2.44 -5.56 5.87
N ILE A 112 1.52 -6.25 6.55
CA ILE A 112 0.86 -7.44 6.00
C ILE A 112 -0.08 -7.03 4.86
N ALA A 113 -0.98 -6.08 5.10
CA ALA A 113 -1.94 -5.60 4.11
C ALA A 113 -1.24 -5.06 2.85
N ARG A 114 -0.19 -4.24 3.03
CA ARG A 114 0.62 -3.74 1.91
C ARG A 114 1.27 -4.89 1.14
N GLY A 115 1.85 -5.88 1.82
CA GLY A 115 2.43 -7.05 1.14
C GLY A 115 1.42 -7.79 0.27
N LEU A 116 0.19 -7.96 0.77
CA LEU A 116 -0.91 -8.58 0.02
C LEU A 116 -1.39 -7.72 -1.15
N VAL A 117 -1.45 -6.39 -1.00
CA VAL A 117 -1.75 -5.46 -2.10
C VAL A 117 -0.71 -5.59 -3.22
N ILE A 118 0.57 -5.67 -2.88
CA ILE A 118 1.65 -5.83 -3.87
C ILE A 118 1.54 -7.17 -4.59
N LEU A 119 1.30 -8.24 -3.83
CA LEU A 119 1.15 -9.58 -4.39
C LEU A 119 -0.04 -9.67 -5.34
N SER A 120 -1.20 -9.19 -4.90
CA SER A 120 -2.42 -9.17 -5.72
C SER A 120 -2.29 -8.26 -6.94
N ALA A 121 -1.62 -7.11 -6.83
CA ALA A 121 -1.29 -6.26 -7.97
C ALA A 121 -0.37 -6.99 -8.97
N ALA A 122 0.64 -7.70 -8.49
CA ALA A 122 1.55 -8.44 -9.35
C ALA A 122 0.84 -9.56 -10.13
N MET A 123 -0.16 -10.20 -9.51
CA MET A 123 -1.02 -11.20 -10.16
C MET A 123 -1.97 -10.60 -11.21
N LEU A 124 -2.28 -9.30 -11.11
CA LEU A 124 -3.14 -8.56 -12.04
C LEU A 124 -2.37 -7.92 -13.20
N ILE A 125 -1.05 -8.05 -13.27
CA ILE A 125 -0.28 -7.52 -14.39
C ILE A 125 -0.44 -8.44 -15.60
N GLU A 126 -1.02 -7.90 -16.67
CA GLU A 126 -1.06 -8.56 -17.96
C GLU A 126 0.37 -8.69 -18.54
N PRO A 127 0.70 -9.82 -19.20
CA PRO A 127 1.96 -9.98 -19.91
C PRO A 127 2.08 -8.99 -21.07
N VAL A 128 3.29 -8.49 -21.29
CA VAL A 128 3.62 -7.40 -22.24
C VAL A 128 3.38 -7.76 -23.72
N ASP A 129 3.04 -9.01 -24.03
CA ASP A 129 3.01 -9.55 -25.39
C ASP A 129 1.60 -9.75 -25.98
N GLN A 130 0.65 -8.84 -25.72
CA GLN A 130 -0.65 -8.80 -26.42
C GLN A 130 -0.87 -7.49 -27.19
N VAL A 131 0.13 -7.10 -27.98
CA VAL A 131 -0.01 -6.13 -29.08
C VAL A 131 -0.19 -6.90 -30.39
#